data_AF-A0A1F0I7U7-F1
#
_entry.id   AF-A0A1F0I7U7-F1
#
_cell.length_a   1.000
_cell.length_b   1.000
_cell.length_c   1.000
_cell.angle_alpha   90.00
_cell.angle_beta   90.00
_cell.angle_gamma   90.00
#
_symmetry.space_group_name_H-M   'P 1'
#
loop_
_entity.id
_entity.type
_entity.pdbx_description
1 polymer ?
#
loop_
_entity_poly.entity_id
_entity_poly.type
_entity_poly.pdbx_seq_one_letter_code
_entity_poly.pdbx_strand_id
1 'polypeptide(L)'
;MKIMKKLFIILYLLTNIFVLGACGDVESEGDPQPRVPRVEVESDDYYVQITQENMDGVAFVYRWLDIETASKYVMTLGLQVDGEITETMGVEDKSILTYNGVREQLFTNQQIMEYMKAFGVDEKEAQFSITLKAFQSDGMPITSETDKESKTSIIHIVLGPGVELNSSME
;
A
#
# COMPACT_ATOMS: atom_id res chain seq x y z
N MET A 1 2.02 -55.36 33.38
CA MET A 1 3.35 -54.90 32.89
C MET A 1 3.43 -54.62 31.37
N LYS A 2 2.51 -55.10 30.52
CA LYS A 2 2.52 -54.80 29.05
C LYS A 2 1.97 -53.41 28.70
N ILE A 3 1.00 -52.90 29.47
CA ILE A 3 0.35 -51.60 29.23
C ILE A 3 1.25 -50.42 29.63
N MET A 4 1.95 -50.52 30.77
CA MET A 4 2.91 -49.49 31.21
C MET A 4 4.08 -49.29 30.22
N LYS A 5 4.58 -50.36 29.60
CA LYS A 5 5.63 -50.26 28.55
C LYS A 5 5.15 -49.53 27.30
N LYS A 6 3.88 -49.74 26.89
CA LYS A 6 3.30 -49.03 25.75
C LYS A 6 3.11 -47.53 26.03
N LEU A 7 2.72 -47.17 27.26
CA LEU A 7 2.58 -45.77 27.67
C LEU A 7 3.94 -45.04 27.64
N PHE A 8 5.01 -45.69 28.11
CA PHE A 8 6.36 -45.14 28.09
C PHE A 8 6.89 -44.91 26.66
N ILE A 9 6.59 -45.81 25.73
CA ILE A 9 7.00 -45.67 24.32
C ILE A 9 6.26 -44.51 23.64
N ILE A 10 4.96 -44.34 23.91
CA ILE A 10 4.17 -43.23 23.38
C ILE A 10 4.66 -41.88 23.92
N LEU A 11 5.00 -41.82 25.21
CA LEU A 11 5.56 -40.61 25.83
C LEU A 11 6.92 -40.22 25.21
N TYR A 12 7.77 -41.21 24.90
CA TYR A 12 9.07 -40.98 24.27
C TYR A 12 8.96 -40.56 22.78
N LEU A 13 7.92 -41.01 22.09
CA LEU A 13 7.63 -40.56 20.72
C LEU A 13 7.11 -39.11 20.69
N LEU A 14 6.32 -38.69 21.68
CA LEU A 14 5.81 -37.32 21.78
C LEU A 14 6.91 -36.29 22.10
N THR A 15 7.92 -36.64 22.90
CA THR A 15 9.05 -35.74 23.21
C THR A 15 9.95 -35.45 22.01
N ASN A 16 9.95 -36.31 20.98
CA ASN A 16 10.72 -36.09 19.75
C ASN A 16 10.00 -35.18 18.74
N ILE A 17 8.70 -34.91 18.92
CA ILE A 17 7.93 -33.99 18.05
C ILE A 17 8.23 -32.52 18.40
N PHE A 18 8.76 -32.24 19.59
CA PHE A 18 9.13 -30.88 20.02
C PHE A 18 10.53 -30.42 19.61
N VAL A 19 11.34 -31.26 18.94
CA VAL A 19 12.76 -30.96 18.62
C VAL A 19 13.00 -30.69 17.12
N LEU A 20 11.97 -30.73 16.27
CA LEU A 20 12.10 -30.47 14.83
C LEU A 20 11.27 -29.28 14.33
N GLY A 21 11.09 -28.26 15.18
CA GLY A 21 10.34 -27.04 14.88
C GLY A 21 11.04 -25.74 15.29
N ALA A 22 12.37 -25.71 15.29
CA ALA A 22 13.13 -24.49 15.55
C ALA A 22 14.36 -24.37 14.64
N CYS A 23 14.15 -24.46 13.33
CA CYS A 23 14.89 -23.62 12.39
C CYS A 23 14.07 -22.33 12.19
N GLY A 24 13.84 -21.62 13.29
CA GLY A 24 13.47 -20.23 13.24
C GLY A 24 14.76 -19.48 13.44
N ASP A 25 15.17 -18.74 12.42
CA ASP A 25 16.12 -17.65 12.55
C ASP A 25 15.50 -16.67 13.57
N VAL A 26 15.76 -16.91 14.86
CA VAL A 26 15.42 -15.97 15.92
C VAL A 26 16.50 -14.91 15.81
N GLU A 27 16.30 -14.00 14.83
CA GLU A 27 16.95 -12.69 14.89
C GLU A 27 16.74 -12.19 16.31
N SER A 28 17.85 -12.00 16.99
CA SER A 28 17.93 -11.48 18.35
C SER A 28 16.86 -10.42 18.56
N GLU A 29 16.05 -10.56 19.61
CA GLU A 29 15.36 -9.43 20.26
C GLU A 29 16.44 -8.48 20.80
N GLY A 30 17.19 -7.83 19.91
CA GLY A 30 17.87 -6.59 20.23
C GLY A 30 16.80 -5.54 20.46
N ASP A 31 17.07 -4.59 21.36
CA ASP A 31 16.20 -3.43 21.52
C ASP A 31 15.81 -2.91 20.14
N PRO A 32 14.51 -2.71 19.84
CA PRO A 32 14.09 -2.23 18.54
C PRO A 32 14.81 -0.90 18.31
N GLN A 33 15.75 -0.90 17.37
CA GLN A 33 16.43 0.35 17.01
C GLN A 33 15.34 1.35 16.62
N PRO A 34 15.41 2.60 17.12
CA PRO A 34 14.46 3.62 16.74
C PRO A 34 14.40 3.68 15.21
N ARG A 35 13.24 3.37 14.63
CA ARG A 35 13.08 3.45 13.19
C ARG A 35 13.31 4.89 12.78
N VAL A 36 14.22 5.10 11.85
CA VAL A 36 14.45 6.43 11.29
C VAL A 36 13.16 6.85 10.57
N PRO A 37 12.61 8.05 10.84
CA PRO A 37 11.42 8.54 10.17
C PRO A 37 11.63 8.59 8.65
N ARG A 38 10.90 7.74 7.92
CA ARG A 38 10.90 7.73 6.44
C ARG A 38 9.54 7.29 5.91
N VAL A 39 9.22 7.74 4.71
CA VAL A 39 7.97 7.38 4.03
C VAL A 39 8.08 5.93 3.56
N GLU A 40 7.18 5.08 4.03
CA GLU A 40 7.07 3.66 3.62
C GLU A 40 5.63 3.37 3.21
N VAL A 41 5.46 2.84 2.00
CA VAL A 41 4.16 2.49 1.41
C VAL A 41 4.06 0.97 1.29
N GLU A 42 2.84 0.42 1.37
CA GLU A 42 2.60 -1.02 1.32
C GLU A 42 2.94 -1.64 -0.04
N SER A 43 2.68 -0.92 -1.13
CA SER A 43 2.91 -1.40 -2.49
C SER A 43 3.52 -0.32 -3.37
N ASP A 44 4.48 -0.74 -4.19
CA ASP A 44 5.05 0.07 -5.28
C ASP A 44 4.15 0.05 -6.52
N ASP A 45 3.28 -0.95 -6.67
CA ASP A 45 2.42 -1.12 -7.85
C ASP A 45 0.97 -1.47 -7.47
N TYR A 46 0.01 -0.91 -8.20
CA TYR A 46 -1.41 -1.20 -8.10
C TYR A 46 -1.98 -1.51 -9.48
N TYR A 47 -2.84 -2.52 -9.58
CA TYR A 47 -3.51 -2.91 -10.82
C TYR A 47 -5.02 -2.76 -10.63
N VAL A 48 -5.61 -1.87 -11.42
CA VAL A 48 -7.02 -1.49 -11.33
C VAL A 48 -7.72 -1.88 -12.62
N GLN A 49 -8.74 -2.73 -12.50
CA GLN A 49 -9.65 -3.04 -13.61
C GLN A 49 -11.05 -2.51 -13.30
N ILE A 50 -11.50 -1.57 -14.11
CA ILE A 50 -12.83 -0.94 -13.96
C ILE A 50 -13.77 -1.56 -14.98
N THR A 51 -14.91 -2.06 -14.52
CA THR A 51 -15.97 -2.66 -15.34
C THR A 51 -17.30 -2.02 -14.98
N GLN A 52 -18.34 -2.25 -15.78
CA GLN A 52 -19.69 -1.77 -15.43
C GLN A 52 -20.17 -2.35 -14.09
N GLU A 53 -19.78 -3.59 -13.76
CA GLU A 53 -20.24 -4.30 -12.57
C GLU A 53 -19.63 -3.76 -11.26
N ASN A 54 -18.45 -3.14 -11.33
CA ASN A 54 -17.73 -2.64 -10.16
C ASN A 54 -17.61 -1.11 -10.10
N MET A 55 -18.34 -0.36 -10.94
CA MET A 55 -18.21 1.09 -11.06
C MET A 55 -18.34 1.84 -9.72
N ASP A 56 -19.25 1.41 -8.85
CA ASP A 56 -19.47 2.02 -7.54
C ASP A 56 -18.55 1.47 -6.43
N GLY A 57 -17.59 0.63 -6.82
CA GLY A 57 -16.66 -0.05 -5.94
C GLY A 57 -15.38 0.72 -5.66
N VAL A 58 -14.56 0.09 -4.81
CA VAL A 58 -13.20 0.52 -4.49
C VAL A 58 -12.26 0.05 -5.61
N ALA A 59 -11.42 0.96 -6.11
CA ALA A 59 -10.34 0.64 -7.02
C ALA A 59 -9.16 0.02 -6.27
N PHE A 60 -8.64 0.74 -5.27
CA PHE A 60 -7.56 0.28 -4.40
C PHE A 60 -7.54 1.05 -3.08
N VAL A 61 -6.75 0.53 -2.13
CA VAL A 61 -6.46 1.21 -0.86
C VAL A 61 -4.96 1.49 -0.83
N TYR A 62 -4.61 2.77 -0.71
CA TYR A 62 -3.23 3.21 -0.56
C TYR A 62 -2.87 3.23 0.92
N ARG A 63 -1.85 2.45 1.30
CA ARG A 63 -1.43 2.31 2.70
C ARG A 63 0.01 2.74 2.92
N TRP A 64 0.26 3.41 4.03
CA TRP A 64 1.60 3.78 4.46
C TRP A 64 1.74 3.77 5.98
N LEU A 65 2.97 3.60 6.46
CA LEU A 65 3.24 3.71 7.89
C LEU A 65 3.13 5.16 8.34
N ASP A 66 2.43 5.38 9.44
CA ASP A 66 2.37 6.70 10.07
C ASP A 66 3.72 7.03 10.72
N ILE A 67 4.18 8.24 10.45
CA ILE A 67 5.38 8.83 11.02
C ILE A 67 4.94 9.74 12.16
N GLU A 68 5.31 9.41 13.39
CA GLU A 68 4.90 10.14 14.60
C GLU A 68 5.22 11.65 14.54
N THR A 69 6.33 12.03 13.89
CA THR A 69 6.76 13.42 13.73
C THR A 69 6.13 14.13 12.54
N ALA A 70 5.32 13.45 11.73
CA ALA A 70 4.64 14.07 10.60
C ALA A 70 3.44 14.90 11.07
N SER A 71 3.43 16.16 10.68
CA SER A 71 2.28 17.05 10.85
C SER A 71 1.28 16.93 9.70
N LYS A 72 1.75 16.52 8.52
CA LYS A 72 0.97 16.47 7.28
C LYS A 72 1.55 15.49 6.28
N TYR A 73 0.67 14.83 5.53
CA TYR A 73 1.00 14.14 4.29
C TYR A 73 0.47 14.92 3.08
N VAL A 74 1.25 14.92 2.00
CA VAL A 74 0.84 15.47 0.70
C VAL A 74 0.92 14.34 -0.31
N MET A 75 -0.20 14.13 -1.00
CA MET A 75 -0.29 13.20 -2.12
C MET A 75 -0.42 13.96 -3.43
N THR A 76 0.33 13.51 -4.42
CA THR A 76 0.28 14.03 -5.79
C THR A 76 0.08 12.86 -6.73
N LEU A 77 -0.94 12.94 -7.56
CA LEU A 77 -1.17 12.02 -8.66
C LEU A 77 -0.57 12.61 -9.92
N GLY A 78 0.06 11.81 -10.76
CA GLY A 78 0.59 12.25 -12.05
C GLY A 78 0.31 11.26 -13.15
N LEU A 79 0.08 11.75 -14.37
CA LEU A 79 -0.07 10.92 -15.56
C LEU A 79 1.31 10.44 -16.01
N GLN A 80 1.45 9.13 -16.24
CA GLN A 80 2.63 8.55 -16.86
C GLN A 80 2.41 8.32 -18.35
N VAL A 81 3.34 8.85 -19.15
CA VAL A 81 3.44 8.60 -20.60
C VAL A 81 4.88 8.23 -20.89
N ASP A 82 5.10 7.07 -21.52
CA ASP A 82 6.44 6.53 -21.85
C ASP A 82 7.42 6.46 -20.64
N GLY A 83 6.89 6.26 -19.44
CA GLY A 83 7.67 6.15 -18.20
C GLY A 83 8.06 7.49 -17.57
N GLU A 84 7.61 8.61 -18.13
CA GLU A 84 7.80 9.95 -17.58
C GLU A 84 6.49 10.55 -17.04
N ILE A 85 6.59 11.33 -15.96
CA ILE A 85 5.45 12.05 -15.40
C ILE A 85 5.26 13.35 -16.18
N THR A 86 4.13 13.48 -16.88
CA THR A 86 3.86 14.61 -17.79
C THR A 86 3.03 15.72 -17.15
N GLU A 87 2.03 15.35 -16.36
CA GLU A 87 1.16 16.26 -15.63
C GLU A 87 0.93 15.74 -14.21
N THR A 88 0.70 16.66 -13.27
CA THR A 88 0.42 16.30 -11.87
C THR A 88 -0.74 17.09 -11.29
N MET A 89 -1.52 16.47 -10.41
CA MET A 89 -2.54 17.11 -9.60
C MET A 89 -2.45 16.72 -8.14
N GLY A 90 -2.90 17.60 -7.25
CA GLY A 90 -2.99 17.31 -5.82
C GLY A 90 -4.12 16.33 -5.53
N VAL A 91 -3.87 15.39 -4.62
CA VAL A 91 -4.90 14.52 -4.05
C VAL A 91 -5.14 14.95 -2.62
N GLU A 92 -6.41 15.18 -2.29
CA GLU A 92 -6.82 15.49 -0.92
C GLU A 92 -6.51 14.30 0.00
N ASP A 93 -5.89 14.57 1.14
CA ASP A 93 -5.64 13.57 2.18
C ASP A 93 -6.93 13.32 2.98
N LYS A 94 -7.55 12.17 2.70
CA LYS A 94 -8.73 11.64 3.41
C LYS A 94 -8.37 10.40 4.22
N SER A 95 -7.09 10.21 4.51
CA SER A 95 -6.62 9.01 5.16
C SER A 95 -7.07 8.89 6.61
N ILE A 96 -7.31 7.65 7.02
CA ILE A 96 -7.59 7.30 8.40
C ILE A 96 -6.37 6.61 9.01
N LEU A 97 -6.05 6.94 10.27
CA LEU A 97 -5.04 6.23 11.04
C LEU A 97 -5.68 5.02 11.70
N THR A 98 -5.16 3.83 11.40
CA THR A 98 -5.56 2.58 12.04
C THR A 98 -4.83 2.37 13.37
N TYR A 99 -5.33 1.44 14.19
CA TYR A 99 -4.72 1.12 15.49
C TYR A 99 -3.31 0.52 15.40
N ASN A 100 -2.87 0.08 14.22
CA ASN A 100 -1.55 -0.51 13.99
C ASN A 100 -0.51 0.52 13.51
N GLY A 101 -0.83 1.82 13.55
CA GLY A 101 0.08 2.86 13.05
C GLY A 101 0.17 2.88 11.51
N VAL A 102 -0.82 2.33 10.81
CA VAL A 102 -0.93 2.37 9.35
C VAL A 102 -1.99 3.38 8.97
N ARG A 103 -1.68 4.29 8.05
CA ARG A 103 -2.67 5.16 7.41
C ARG A 103 -3.22 4.49 6.16
N GLU A 104 -4.53 4.65 5.95
CA GLU A 104 -5.23 4.09 4.78
C GLU A 104 -6.02 5.18 4.05
N GLN A 105 -5.82 5.30 2.74
CA GLN A 105 -6.66 6.10 1.86
C GLN A 105 -7.30 5.23 0.77
N LEU A 106 -8.62 5.26 0.73
CA LEU A 106 -9.44 4.57 -0.27
C LEU A 106 -9.55 5.41 -1.55
N PHE A 107 -9.38 4.76 -2.69
CA PHE A 107 -9.66 5.31 -4.02
C PHE A 107 -10.77 4.49 -4.67
N THR A 108 -11.84 5.13 -5.11
CA THR A 108 -12.96 4.47 -5.81
C THR A 108 -12.74 4.41 -7.30
N ASN A 109 -13.44 3.50 -7.98
CA ASN A 109 -13.40 3.42 -9.44
C ASN A 109 -13.88 4.72 -10.10
N GLN A 110 -14.90 5.38 -9.53
CA GLN A 110 -15.35 6.69 -9.97
C GLN A 110 -14.25 7.77 -9.88
N GLN A 111 -13.50 7.82 -8.77
CA GLN A 111 -12.41 8.78 -8.62
C GLN A 111 -11.29 8.54 -9.65
N ILE A 112 -10.95 7.29 -9.93
CA ILE A 112 -9.97 6.96 -10.97
C ILE A 112 -10.44 7.44 -12.34
N MET A 113 -11.71 7.22 -12.67
CA MET A 113 -12.31 7.72 -13.91
C MET A 113 -12.32 9.25 -13.97
N GLU A 114 -12.58 9.94 -12.86
CA GLU A 114 -12.49 11.40 -12.76
C GLU A 114 -11.06 11.91 -13.00
N TYR A 115 -10.05 11.23 -12.46
CA TYR A 115 -8.66 11.57 -12.71
C TYR A 115 -8.26 11.34 -14.17
N MET A 116 -8.69 10.23 -14.79
CA MET A 116 -8.46 9.99 -16.22
C MET A 116 -9.04 11.12 -17.07
N LYS A 117 -10.26 11.58 -16.76
CA LYS A 117 -10.87 12.75 -17.43
C LYS A 117 -10.09 14.04 -17.19
N ALA A 118 -9.67 14.29 -15.95
CA ALA A 118 -8.95 15.50 -15.59
C ALA A 118 -7.61 15.61 -16.33
N PHE A 119 -6.92 14.49 -16.53
CA PHE A 119 -5.70 14.40 -17.33
C PHE A 119 -5.95 14.31 -18.85
N GLY A 120 -7.21 14.35 -19.31
CA GLY A 120 -7.55 14.25 -20.73
C GLY A 120 -7.18 12.91 -21.37
N VAL A 121 -7.19 11.82 -20.60
CA VAL A 121 -6.97 10.47 -21.12
C VAL A 121 -8.22 10.02 -21.88
N ASP A 122 -8.06 9.71 -23.18
CA ASP A 122 -9.14 9.18 -24.03
C ASP A 122 -9.04 7.66 -24.23
N GLU A 123 -7.95 7.03 -23.78
CA GLU A 123 -7.67 5.62 -23.96
C GLU A 123 -8.33 4.74 -22.89
N LYS A 124 -8.44 3.43 -23.18
CA LYS A 124 -8.95 2.43 -22.22
C LYS A 124 -7.88 1.99 -21.21
N GLU A 125 -6.64 2.40 -21.40
CA GLU A 125 -5.53 2.08 -20.52
C GLU A 125 -4.84 3.37 -20.10
N ALA A 126 -4.37 3.42 -18.87
CA ALA A 126 -3.59 4.53 -18.36
C ALA A 126 -2.64 4.07 -17.27
N GLN A 127 -1.59 4.85 -17.05
CA GLN A 127 -0.73 4.69 -15.89
C GLN A 127 -0.68 6.00 -15.13
N PHE A 128 -0.94 5.93 -13.83
CA PHE A 128 -0.71 7.04 -12.93
C PHE A 128 0.46 6.72 -12.00
N SER A 129 1.15 7.77 -11.56
CA SER A 129 2.05 7.72 -10.41
C SER A 129 1.40 8.41 -9.24
N ILE A 130 1.32 7.77 -8.08
CA ILE A 130 0.96 8.42 -6.82
C ILE A 130 2.22 8.64 -5.99
N THR A 131 2.53 9.89 -5.68
CA THR A 131 3.68 10.27 -4.85
C THR A 131 3.21 10.77 -3.50
N LEU A 132 3.71 10.17 -2.43
CA LEU A 132 3.46 10.53 -1.04
C LEU A 132 4.69 11.22 -0.44
N LYS A 133 4.46 12.37 0.19
CA LYS A 133 5.45 13.13 0.96
C LYS A 133 4.94 13.40 2.36
N ALA A 134 5.81 13.27 3.36
CA ALA A 134 5.51 13.63 4.75
C ALA A 134 6.25 14.90 5.14
N PHE A 135 5.62 15.74 5.93
CA PHE A 135 6.13 17.04 6.36
C PHE A 135 6.09 17.19 7.87
N GLN A 136 7.10 17.85 8.42
CA GLN A 136 7.18 18.25 9.82
C GLN A 136 6.25 19.45 10.10
N SER A 137 6.08 19.82 11.36
CA SER A 137 5.24 20.97 11.76
C SER A 137 5.76 22.32 11.27
N ASP A 138 7.05 22.43 11.00
CA ASP A 138 7.70 23.62 10.42
C ASP A 138 7.55 23.70 8.89
N GLY A 139 6.91 22.70 8.27
CA GLY A 139 6.67 22.63 6.83
C GLY A 139 7.83 22.04 6.02
N MET A 140 8.93 21.61 6.66
CA MET A 140 10.02 20.93 5.97
C MET A 140 9.67 19.46 5.68
N PRO A 141 10.07 18.90 4.53
CA PRO A 141 9.92 17.47 4.28
C PRO A 141 10.63 16.65 5.36
N ILE A 142 10.06 15.50 5.72
CA ILE A 142 10.75 14.51 6.53
C ILE A 142 11.76 13.82 5.62
N THR A 143 13.03 14.00 5.92
CA THR A 143 14.14 13.40 5.19
C THR A 143 14.95 12.55 6.16
N SER A 144 15.36 11.38 5.70
CA SER A 144 16.39 10.59 6.39
C SER A 144 17.62 10.54 5.49
N GLU A 145 18.83 10.49 6.08
CA GLU A 145 20.10 10.54 5.33
C GLU A 145 20.27 9.42 4.28
N THR A 146 19.41 8.39 4.30
CA THR A 146 19.48 7.19 3.46
C THR A 146 18.23 6.84 2.66
N ASP A 147 17.08 7.51 2.83
CA ASP A 147 15.84 7.19 2.10
C ASP A 147 15.08 8.43 1.61
N LYS A 148 14.53 8.32 0.39
CA LYS A 148 13.87 9.36 -0.40
C LYS A 148 12.80 10.09 0.41
N GLU A 149 12.81 11.43 0.34
CA GLU A 149 11.82 12.37 0.91
C GLU A 149 10.35 12.06 0.52
N SER A 150 10.18 11.13 -0.42
CA SER A 150 8.92 10.72 -1.00
C SER A 150 8.96 9.26 -1.41
N LYS A 151 7.80 8.60 -1.39
CA LYS A 151 7.58 7.34 -2.10
C LYS A 151 6.63 7.54 -3.25
N THR A 152 6.92 6.88 -4.37
CA THR A 152 6.08 6.92 -5.57
C THR A 152 5.69 5.50 -5.92
N SER A 153 4.40 5.25 -6.05
CA SER A 153 3.84 3.99 -6.53
C SER A 153 3.18 4.19 -7.89
N ILE A 154 3.14 3.15 -8.70
CA ILE A 154 2.50 3.14 -10.03
C ILE A 154 1.13 2.49 -9.93
N ILE A 155 0.16 3.05 -10.67
CA ILE A 155 -1.21 2.55 -10.75
C ILE A 155 -1.49 2.28 -12.21
N HIS A 156 -1.59 1.00 -12.56
CA HIS A 156 -1.95 0.52 -13.88
C HIS A 156 -3.47 0.39 -13.96
N ILE A 157 -4.09 1.06 -14.93
CA ILE A 157 -5.54 1.15 -15.06
C ILE A 157 -5.95 0.55 -16.39
N VAL A 158 -6.96 -0.32 -16.34
CA VAL A 158 -7.61 -0.89 -17.53
C VAL A 158 -9.11 -0.74 -17.40
N LEU A 159 -9.73 -0.13 -18.40
CA LEU A 159 -11.17 0.00 -18.54
C LEU A 159 -11.71 -1.18 -19.36
N GLY A 160 -12.59 -1.95 -18.72
CA GLY A 160 -13.26 -3.09 -19.32
C GLY A 160 -14.27 -2.70 -20.40
N PRO A 161 -14.77 -3.68 -21.17
CA PRO A 161 -15.75 -3.45 -22.22
C PRO A 161 -16.99 -2.72 -21.70
N GLY A 162 -17.49 -1.75 -22.48
CA GLY A 162 -18.70 -0.99 -22.14
C GLY A 162 -18.52 0.10 -21.08
N VAL A 163 -17.34 0.28 -20.49
CA VAL A 163 -17.03 1.43 -19.64
C VAL A 163 -16.61 2.60 -20.52
N GLU A 164 -17.33 3.71 -20.48
CA GLU A 164 -16.98 4.94 -21.21
C GLU A 164 -16.51 6.02 -20.24
N LEU A 165 -15.41 6.69 -20.56
CA LEU A 165 -14.98 7.87 -19.82
C LEU A 165 -16.00 8.99 -20.04
N ASN A 166 -16.35 9.26 -21.28
CA ASN A 166 -17.20 10.40 -21.64
C ASN A 166 -18.71 10.12 -21.61
N SER A 167 -19.19 9.06 -20.96
CA SER A 167 -20.63 8.96 -20.72
C SER A 167 -21.01 10.05 -19.72
N SER A 168 -21.63 11.12 -20.21
CA SER A 168 -22.36 12.05 -19.38
C SER A 168 -23.26 11.25 -18.44
N MET A 169 -23.06 11.38 -17.13
CA MET A 169 -24.13 11.08 -16.19
C MET A 169 -25.19 12.16 -16.45
N GLU A 170 -26.12 11.87 -17.37
CA GLU A 170 -27.41 12.58 -17.42
C GLU A 170 -28.20 12.33 -16.14
#